data_AF-A0A9X1VPC9-F1
#
_entry.id   AF-A0A9X1VPC9-F1
#
_cell.length_a   1.000
_cell.length_b   1.000
_cell.length_c   1.000
_cell.angle_alpha   90.00
_cell.angle_beta   90.00
_cell.angle_gamma   90.00
#
_symmetry.space_group_name_H-M   'P 1'
#
loop_
_entity.id
_entity.type
_entity.pdbx_description
1 polymer ?
#
loop_
_entity_poly.entity_id
_entity_poly.type
_entity_poly.pdbx_seq_one_letter_code
_entity_poly.pdbx_strand_id
1 'polypeptide(L)'
;MKTKSLKTFIFLFIISGFVITSSCRKDFDTVLNTGELEFSKDTVYLDTVFTNIGSSTYSLKVYNRSNNAITIPEIRLENGNNSNYRLNVDGISGKEFENIDILARDSIFVFVETTIDYSQVSTPLYEDKLLFDNGDNMQSVTLITLVQDAHFLYPSKSNGIIETIVIDGINTEIQGRFLNDNELNFIDEKPYVVYGYMVVGDENNASKTLTVNSGVKVYFHQNSGLIINNNSKIEVNGSLNLDGQEETEVTFQGDRLEPAFKDIPGQWGTILFRTKSFGNKINYLNIKNSSIGLNVFGDGGNVNNISIKNTKIYNSSFVGVWGENANIEVENLVISNAGVSCFAGVSGGNYIIKHSTFANYWNSSLRNTPSFILSNYNIFRREGEVIVASNLNKAIVSNSIIFGNNNIELSLEKSDQADFNYLFQNSVIKFDDTGGNFTNNELFNFSNINIYKDIILNGNVDFKDVTSNLLEIDTNSNAISKARISITQEVPIDIKGLERAFPADIGAYQFEN
;
A
#
# COMPACT_ATOMS: atom_id res chain seq x y z
N MET A 1 -43.33 57.28 -38.89
CA MET A 1 -42.39 56.26 -38.36
C MET A 1 -41.39 56.76 -37.31
N LYS A 2 -41.52 57.98 -36.74
CA LYS A 2 -40.54 58.53 -35.77
C LYS A 2 -40.94 58.40 -34.27
N THR A 3 -42.21 58.17 -33.95
CA THR A 3 -42.70 58.11 -32.55
C THR A 3 -42.57 56.76 -31.87
N LYS A 4 -42.46 55.64 -32.63
CA LYS A 4 -42.21 54.30 -32.05
C LYS A 4 -40.78 54.14 -31.52
N SER A 5 -39.78 54.71 -32.21
CA SER A 5 -38.36 54.63 -31.83
C SER A 5 -38.06 55.32 -30.49
N LEU A 6 -38.66 56.48 -30.24
CA LEU A 6 -38.45 57.23 -29.00
C LEU A 6 -39.00 56.52 -27.77
N LYS A 7 -40.17 55.85 -27.89
CA LYS A 7 -40.74 55.05 -26.80
C LYS A 7 -39.88 53.82 -26.47
N THR A 8 -39.30 53.16 -27.47
CA THR A 8 -38.38 52.04 -27.27
C THR A 8 -37.09 52.47 -26.58
N PHE A 9 -36.55 53.65 -26.94
CA PHE A 9 -35.34 54.19 -26.30
C PHE A 9 -35.57 54.58 -24.85
N ILE A 10 -36.71 55.22 -24.54
CA ILE A 10 -37.10 55.56 -23.16
C ILE A 10 -37.32 54.28 -22.33
N PHE A 11 -37.93 53.24 -22.91
CA PHE A 11 -38.14 51.96 -22.23
C PHE A 11 -36.82 51.23 -21.93
N LEU A 12 -35.87 51.22 -22.87
CA LEU A 12 -34.52 50.68 -22.67
C LEU A 12 -33.72 51.48 -21.63
N PHE A 13 -33.90 52.80 -21.59
CA PHE A 13 -33.23 53.67 -20.60
C PHE A 13 -33.78 53.43 -19.18
N ILE A 14 -35.09 53.19 -19.04
CA ILE A 14 -35.73 52.84 -17.76
C ILE A 14 -35.31 51.44 -17.30
N ILE A 15 -35.23 50.46 -18.21
CA ILE A 15 -34.72 49.11 -17.89
C ILE A 15 -33.24 49.15 -17.49
N SER A 16 -32.41 49.91 -18.20
CA SER A 16 -31.01 50.13 -17.86
C SER A 16 -30.87 50.75 -16.46
N GLY A 17 -31.69 51.76 -16.13
CA GLY A 17 -31.73 52.35 -14.78
C GLY A 17 -32.15 51.36 -13.68
N PHE A 18 -33.03 50.40 -14.00
CA PHE A 18 -33.44 49.35 -13.06
C PHE A 18 -32.36 48.27 -12.84
N VAL A 19 -31.55 47.99 -13.86
CA VAL A 19 -30.42 47.06 -13.77
C VAL A 19 -29.25 47.68 -12.98
N ILE A 20 -29.02 49.00 -13.12
CA ILE A 20 -27.93 49.70 -12.41
C ILE A 20 -28.25 49.86 -10.90
N THR A 21 -29.53 49.89 -10.51
CA THR A 21 -29.96 50.01 -9.10
C THR A 21 -30.12 48.66 -8.38
N SER A 22 -29.96 47.54 -9.09
CA SER A 22 -30.03 46.19 -8.50
C SER A 22 -28.67 45.66 -7.99
N SER A 23 -27.60 46.45 -8.05
CA SER A 23 -26.34 46.14 -7.38
C SER A 23 -26.33 46.67 -5.95
N CYS A 24 -27.30 46.23 -5.15
CA CYS A 24 -27.29 46.46 -3.71
C CYS A 24 -26.30 45.44 -3.11
N ARG A 25 -25.03 45.85 -2.96
CA ARG A 25 -24.12 45.14 -2.06
C ARG A 25 -24.67 45.40 -0.66
N LYS A 26 -25.21 44.39 0.00
CA LYS A 26 -25.45 44.48 1.44
C LYS A 26 -24.07 44.62 2.07
N ASP A 27 -23.76 45.79 2.59
CA ASP A 27 -22.73 45.90 3.61
C ASP A 27 -23.27 45.04 4.77
N PHE A 28 -22.68 43.86 4.96
CA PHE A 28 -23.06 42.98 6.03
C PHE A 28 -22.42 43.54 7.29
N ASP A 29 -23.24 44.12 8.18
CA ASP A 29 -22.77 44.43 9.52
C ASP A 29 -22.47 43.11 10.23
N THR A 30 -21.21 42.90 10.58
CA THR A 30 -20.78 41.78 11.41
C THR A 30 -20.84 42.15 12.88
N VAL A 31 -21.15 41.16 13.71
CA VAL A 31 -21.03 41.29 15.17
C VAL A 31 -19.76 40.57 15.63
N LEU A 32 -19.14 41.03 16.72
CA LEU A 32 -18.00 40.32 17.30
C LEU A 32 -18.43 38.92 17.73
N ASN A 33 -17.55 37.94 17.52
CA ASN A 33 -17.74 36.61 18.07
C ASN A 33 -17.88 36.65 19.60
N THR A 34 -18.75 35.79 20.14
CA THR A 34 -19.03 35.69 21.58
C THR A 34 -18.66 34.32 22.15
N GLY A 35 -17.75 33.59 21.50
CA GLY A 35 -17.27 32.28 21.96
C GLY A 35 -18.18 31.10 21.66
N GLU A 36 -19.03 31.19 20.63
CA GLU A 36 -19.96 30.12 20.21
C GLU A 36 -19.54 29.46 18.88
N LEU A 37 -18.26 29.50 18.51
CA LEU A 37 -17.77 28.80 17.31
C LEU A 37 -17.88 27.29 17.52
N GLU A 38 -18.35 26.59 16.49
CA GLU A 38 -18.32 25.13 16.44
C GLU A 38 -17.19 24.70 15.50
N PHE A 39 -16.41 23.70 15.91
CA PHE A 39 -15.31 23.18 15.11
C PHE A 39 -15.66 21.80 14.58
N SER A 40 -15.18 21.47 13.37
CA SER A 40 -15.31 20.11 12.86
C SER A 40 -14.57 19.05 13.70
N LYS A 41 -13.60 19.49 14.53
CA LYS A 41 -12.77 18.67 15.41
C LYS A 41 -12.26 19.52 16.58
N ASP A 42 -12.14 18.92 17.76
CA ASP A 42 -11.53 19.56 18.94
C ASP A 42 -10.00 19.42 18.95
N THR A 43 -9.49 18.41 18.25
CA THR A 43 -8.06 18.18 18.02
C THR A 43 -7.80 17.83 16.56
N VAL A 44 -6.82 18.47 15.95
CA VAL A 44 -6.27 18.12 14.63
C VAL A 44 -4.98 17.35 14.87
N TYR A 45 -5.07 16.02 14.75
CA TYR A 45 -3.90 15.16 14.67
C TYR A 45 -3.35 15.22 13.25
N LEU A 46 -2.16 15.80 13.10
CA LEU A 46 -1.32 15.56 11.94
C LEU A 46 -0.62 14.23 12.19
N ASP A 47 -0.53 13.43 11.15
CA ASP A 47 0.06 12.11 11.22
C ASP A 47 1.58 12.14 11.44
N THR A 48 2.22 10.99 11.60
CA THR A 48 3.66 10.87 11.84
C THR A 48 4.46 11.49 10.70
N VAL A 49 5.20 12.56 10.99
CA VAL A 49 6.12 13.20 10.05
C VAL A 49 7.54 12.76 10.32
N PHE A 50 8.28 12.46 9.25
CA PHE A 50 9.72 12.25 9.37
C PHE A 50 10.44 13.59 9.49
N THR A 51 11.55 13.60 10.23
CA THR A 51 12.36 14.82 10.42
C THR A 51 12.66 15.51 9.09
N ASN A 52 12.45 16.84 9.04
CA ASN A 52 12.64 17.68 7.85
C ASN A 52 11.76 17.35 6.63
N ILE A 53 10.77 16.47 6.75
CA ILE A 53 9.76 16.21 5.72
C ILE A 53 8.47 16.96 6.08
N GLY A 54 7.86 17.61 5.09
CA GLY A 54 6.58 18.29 5.28
C GLY A 54 5.44 17.30 5.47
N SER A 55 4.51 17.63 6.35
CA SER A 55 3.25 16.90 6.48
C SER A 55 2.37 17.12 5.25
N SER A 56 1.38 16.25 5.07
CA SER A 56 0.18 16.60 4.30
C SER A 56 -0.53 17.80 4.92
N THR A 57 -1.34 18.48 4.11
CA THR A 57 -2.21 19.58 4.56
C THR A 57 -3.51 19.03 5.13
N TYR A 58 -3.83 19.37 6.37
CA TYR A 58 -5.06 19.00 7.06
C TYR A 58 -6.05 20.17 7.05
N SER A 59 -7.34 19.87 6.97
CA SER A 59 -8.39 20.89 7.04
C SER A 59 -9.19 20.80 8.35
N LEU A 60 -9.48 21.98 8.89
CA LEU A 60 -10.40 22.22 10.00
C LEU A 60 -11.47 23.18 9.48
N LYS A 61 -12.75 22.81 9.61
CA LYS A 61 -13.85 23.76 9.40
C LYS A 61 -14.21 24.43 10.72
N VAL A 62 -14.41 25.74 10.65
CA VAL A 62 -14.87 26.59 11.74
C VAL A 62 -16.24 27.12 11.34
N TYR A 63 -17.27 26.79 12.11
CA TYR A 63 -18.65 27.08 11.80
C TYR A 63 -19.18 28.25 12.62
N ASN A 64 -19.84 29.18 11.95
CA ASN A 64 -20.76 30.12 12.56
C ASN A 64 -22.18 29.55 12.45
N ARG A 65 -22.69 28.93 13.52
CA ARG A 65 -24.06 28.40 13.55
C ARG A 65 -25.12 29.46 13.82
N SER A 66 -24.71 30.67 14.18
CA SER A 66 -25.62 31.76 14.51
C SER A 66 -26.34 32.29 13.26
N ASN A 67 -27.38 33.09 13.48
CA ASN A 67 -28.11 33.76 12.41
C ASN A 67 -27.51 35.11 12.00
N ASN A 68 -26.41 35.52 12.63
CA ASN A 68 -25.71 36.77 12.36
C ASN A 68 -24.37 36.48 11.68
N ALA A 69 -23.91 37.38 10.80
CA ALA A 69 -22.52 37.34 10.37
C ALA A 69 -21.63 37.76 11.55
N ILE A 70 -20.53 37.05 11.76
CA ILE A 70 -19.62 37.30 12.88
C ILE A 70 -18.23 37.66 12.38
N THR A 71 -17.50 38.47 13.15
CA THR A 71 -16.07 38.70 12.98
C THR A 71 -15.33 38.02 14.12
N ILE A 72 -14.38 37.14 13.80
CA ILE A 72 -13.42 36.61 14.75
C ILE A 72 -12.28 37.63 14.84
N PRO A 73 -12.05 38.26 16.01
CA PRO A 73 -11.05 39.32 16.14
C PRO A 73 -9.64 38.84 15.83
N GLU A 74 -9.30 37.64 16.28
CA GLU A 74 -7.98 37.06 16.10
C GLU A 74 -8.05 35.54 15.94
N ILE A 75 -7.23 35.00 15.03
CA ILE A 75 -6.92 33.58 14.94
C ILE A 75 -5.40 33.47 14.97
N ARG A 76 -4.82 32.73 15.93
CA ARG A 76 -3.35 32.58 16.03
C ARG A 76 -2.93 31.23 16.58
N LEU A 77 -1.66 30.90 16.36
CA LEU A 77 -1.01 29.79 17.08
C LEU A 77 -0.61 30.25 18.49
N GLU A 78 -0.77 29.41 19.50
CA GLU A 78 -0.38 29.69 20.91
C GLU A 78 1.13 29.98 21.00
N ASN A 79 1.95 29.25 20.24
CA ASN A 79 3.38 29.51 20.12
C ASN A 79 3.75 30.63 19.12
N GLY A 80 2.76 31.24 18.46
CA GLY A 80 2.93 32.32 17.49
C GLY A 80 3.96 32.00 16.40
N ASN A 81 4.89 32.93 16.17
CA ASN A 81 5.93 32.77 15.14
C ASN A 81 6.90 31.60 15.38
N ASN A 82 7.03 31.16 16.65
CA ASN A 82 7.88 30.02 17.01
C ASN A 82 7.22 28.67 16.72
N SER A 83 5.93 28.65 16.38
CA SER A 83 5.27 27.42 15.99
C SER A 83 5.86 26.83 14.72
N ASN A 84 6.03 25.50 14.65
CA ASN A 84 6.38 24.82 13.41
C ASN A 84 5.17 24.58 12.51
N TYR A 85 3.95 24.86 12.98
CA TYR A 85 2.75 24.82 12.14
C TYR A 85 2.69 26.03 11.21
N ARG A 86 2.17 25.80 10.01
CA ARG A 86 1.83 26.82 9.02
C ARG A 86 0.34 26.73 8.76
N LEU A 87 -0.30 27.89 8.72
CA LEU A 87 -1.75 27.98 8.55
C LEU A 87 -2.09 28.70 7.25
N ASN A 88 -3.23 28.30 6.68
CA ASN A 88 -3.97 29.10 5.73
C ASN A 88 -5.42 29.20 6.19
N VAL A 89 -5.89 30.41 6.50
CA VAL A 89 -7.25 30.69 6.97
C VAL A 89 -7.99 31.39 5.84
N ASP A 90 -8.99 30.69 5.28
CA ASP A 90 -9.85 31.18 4.19
C ASP A 90 -9.09 31.81 3.00
N GLY A 91 -7.97 31.18 2.62
CA GLY A 91 -7.12 31.63 1.52
C GLY A 91 -5.94 32.53 1.93
N ILE A 92 -5.90 33.01 3.17
CA ILE A 92 -4.83 33.86 3.70
C ILE A 92 -3.80 32.98 4.41
N SER A 93 -2.53 33.03 4.01
CA SER A 93 -1.45 32.29 4.69
C SER A 93 -0.80 33.13 5.79
N GLY A 94 -0.51 32.51 6.92
CA GLY A 94 0.06 33.19 8.09
C GLY A 94 0.13 32.29 9.32
N LYS A 95 0.46 32.88 10.47
CA LYS A 95 0.38 32.24 11.80
C LYS A 95 -0.51 33.00 12.78
N GLU A 96 -0.94 34.18 12.36
CA GLU A 96 -1.77 35.14 13.07
C GLU A 96 -2.61 35.85 12.01
N PHE A 97 -3.89 36.03 12.30
CA PHE A 97 -4.89 36.57 11.39
C PHE A 97 -5.84 37.44 12.20
N GLU A 98 -6.22 38.59 11.66
CA GLU A 98 -7.08 39.54 12.33
C GLU A 98 -8.38 39.73 11.55
N ASN A 99 -9.47 39.93 12.28
CA ASN A 99 -10.79 40.32 11.76
C ASN A 99 -11.28 39.40 10.62
N ILE A 100 -11.36 38.10 10.90
CA ILE A 100 -11.86 37.10 9.95
C ILE A 100 -13.38 37.00 10.05
N ASP A 101 -14.06 37.34 8.96
CA ASP A 101 -15.52 37.32 8.88
C ASP A 101 -16.06 35.94 8.47
N ILE A 102 -17.12 35.49 9.16
CA ILE A 102 -17.88 34.30 8.81
C ILE A 102 -19.37 34.67 8.70
N LEU A 103 -19.95 34.43 7.52
CA LEU A 103 -21.36 34.71 7.28
C LEU A 103 -22.29 33.87 8.18
N ALA A 104 -23.52 34.34 8.35
CA ALA A 104 -24.54 33.63 9.12
C ALA A 104 -24.78 32.22 8.57
N ARG A 105 -24.76 31.22 9.45
CA ARG A 105 -24.93 29.79 9.10
C ARG A 105 -23.89 29.25 8.11
N ASP A 106 -22.72 29.88 8.06
CA ASP A 106 -21.64 29.52 7.14
C ASP A 106 -20.40 28.99 7.90
N SER A 107 -19.35 28.66 7.16
CA SER A 107 -18.08 28.18 7.69
C SER A 107 -16.89 28.66 6.88
N ILE A 108 -15.74 28.78 7.53
CA ILE A 108 -14.45 28.95 6.87
C ILE A 108 -13.62 27.68 6.95
N PHE A 109 -12.62 27.58 6.08
CA PHE A 109 -11.58 26.55 6.16
C PHE A 109 -10.31 27.11 6.80
N VAL A 110 -9.74 26.32 7.70
CA VAL A 110 -8.36 26.47 8.17
C VAL A 110 -7.58 25.26 7.70
N PHE A 111 -6.54 25.49 6.91
CA PHE A 111 -5.59 24.49 6.49
C PHE A 111 -4.35 24.54 7.39
N VAL A 112 -3.86 23.38 7.81
CA VAL A 112 -2.73 23.22 8.73
C VAL A 112 -1.74 22.24 8.13
N GLU A 113 -0.47 22.61 8.10
CA GLU A 113 0.65 21.73 7.76
C GLU A 113 1.86 22.04 8.64
N THR A 114 2.85 21.15 8.67
CA THR A 114 4.08 21.36 9.43
C THR A 114 5.30 20.76 8.75
N THR A 115 6.48 21.21 9.15
CA THR A 115 7.77 20.58 8.85
C THR A 115 8.61 20.77 10.10
N ILE A 116 9.04 19.68 10.72
CA ILE A 116 9.70 19.72 12.02
C ILE A 116 11.02 18.98 11.92
N ASP A 117 12.08 19.60 12.42
CA ASP A 117 13.35 18.93 12.67
C ASP A 117 13.24 18.22 14.04
N TYR A 118 13.44 16.89 14.06
CA TYR A 118 13.39 16.08 15.26
C TYR A 118 14.36 16.58 16.35
N SER A 119 15.49 17.20 15.98
CA SER A 119 16.43 17.77 16.95
C SER A 119 15.88 18.98 17.72
N GLN A 120 14.80 19.59 17.21
CA GLN A 120 14.16 20.76 17.80
C GLN A 120 13.00 20.40 18.74
N VAL A 121 12.70 19.11 18.91
CA VAL A 121 11.67 18.63 19.83
C VAL A 121 12.31 17.78 20.94
N SER A 122 11.88 18.00 22.18
CA SER A 122 12.37 17.25 23.35
C SER A 122 11.67 15.89 23.51
N THR A 123 10.47 15.78 22.94
CA THR A 123 9.67 14.56 22.83
C THR A 123 9.28 14.36 21.38
N PRO A 124 9.05 13.12 20.91
CA PRO A 124 8.58 12.88 19.56
C PRO A 124 7.20 13.51 19.30
N LEU A 125 6.46 13.89 20.35
CA LEU A 125 5.20 14.60 20.22
C LEU A 125 5.44 16.12 20.17
N TYR A 126 4.96 16.77 19.11
CA TYR A 126 4.93 18.22 18.97
C TYR A 126 3.49 18.75 19.05
N GLU A 127 3.23 19.61 20.02
CA GLU A 127 1.91 20.16 20.32
C GLU A 127 1.89 21.69 20.18
N ASP A 128 0.76 22.21 19.71
CA ASP A 128 0.41 23.63 19.73
C ASP A 128 -1.11 23.76 19.80
N LYS A 129 -1.62 24.98 19.95
CA LYS A 129 -3.05 25.26 19.86
C LYS A 129 -3.32 26.35 18.84
N LEU A 130 -4.37 26.13 18.06
CA LEU A 130 -4.98 27.17 17.27
C LEU A 130 -6.02 27.89 18.13
N LEU A 131 -5.71 29.12 18.51
CA LEU A 131 -6.56 29.98 19.34
C LEU A 131 -7.47 30.82 18.44
N PHE A 132 -8.74 30.89 18.81
CA PHE A 132 -9.76 31.72 18.18
C PHE A 132 -10.27 32.72 19.22
N ASP A 133 -10.28 34.00 18.85
CA ASP A 133 -10.63 35.13 19.72
C ASP A 133 -9.61 35.39 20.84
N ASN A 134 -9.91 36.38 21.68
CA ASN A 134 -9.10 36.80 22.84
C ASN A 134 -9.95 36.89 24.12
N GLY A 135 -9.28 36.78 25.27
CA GLY A 135 -9.91 37.01 26.59
C GLY A 135 -10.94 35.94 26.96
N ASP A 136 -12.09 36.38 27.48
CA ASP A 136 -13.10 35.49 28.08
C ASP A 136 -13.84 34.60 27.07
N ASN A 137 -13.81 34.95 25.77
CA ASN A 137 -14.48 34.21 24.70
C ASN A 137 -13.53 33.29 23.90
N MET A 138 -12.27 33.17 24.35
CA MET A 138 -11.25 32.42 23.61
C MET A 138 -11.61 30.92 23.56
N GLN A 139 -11.64 30.38 22.35
CA GLN A 139 -11.77 28.95 22.10
C GLN A 139 -10.48 28.44 21.44
N SER A 140 -10.19 27.15 21.57
CA SER A 140 -8.97 26.59 20.99
C SER A 140 -9.21 25.21 20.39
N VAL A 141 -8.48 24.91 19.32
CA VAL A 141 -8.36 23.57 18.75
C VAL A 141 -6.92 23.11 18.92
N THR A 142 -6.72 21.92 19.50
CA THR A 142 -5.37 21.38 19.74
C THR A 142 -4.78 20.85 18.44
N LEU A 143 -3.50 21.10 18.18
CA LEU A 143 -2.73 20.56 17.06
C LEU A 143 -1.67 19.61 17.60
N ILE A 144 -1.65 18.37 17.11
CA ILE A 144 -0.72 17.34 17.59
C ILE A 144 -0.07 16.66 16.39
N THR A 145 1.26 16.57 16.37
CA THR A 145 2.04 15.85 15.36
C THR A 145 3.05 14.94 16.03
N LEU A 146 3.15 13.68 15.58
CA LEU A 146 4.28 12.82 15.96
C LEU A 146 5.44 13.07 14.98
N VAL A 147 6.63 13.36 15.48
CA VAL A 147 7.86 13.57 14.71
C VAL A 147 8.77 12.38 14.94
N GLN A 148 9.24 11.77 13.86
CA GLN A 148 10.12 10.61 13.92
C GLN A 148 11.44 10.88 13.18
N ASP A 149 12.56 10.57 13.83
CA ASP A 149 13.86 10.57 13.15
C ASP A 149 14.02 9.31 12.28
N ALA A 150 14.76 9.41 11.16
CA ALA A 150 14.86 8.35 10.18
C ALA A 150 16.19 8.35 9.40
N HIS A 151 16.56 7.18 8.88
CA HIS A 151 17.61 7.04 7.89
C HIS A 151 17.05 7.31 6.48
N PHE A 152 17.43 8.44 5.89
CA PHE A 152 16.99 8.77 4.55
C PHE A 152 17.91 8.21 3.48
N LEU A 153 17.33 7.49 2.53
CA LEU A 153 17.98 6.96 1.34
C LEU A 153 17.36 7.63 0.11
N TYR A 154 18.09 8.56 -0.50
CA TYR A 154 17.63 9.27 -1.69
C TYR A 154 18.75 9.35 -2.75
N PRO A 155 18.38 9.41 -4.04
CA PRO A 155 19.30 9.76 -5.11
C PRO A 155 19.82 11.18 -4.92
N SER A 156 21.06 11.42 -5.32
CA SER A 156 21.65 12.76 -5.26
C SER A 156 20.91 13.71 -6.21
N LYS A 157 20.89 15.00 -5.87
CA LYS A 157 20.32 16.05 -6.73
C LYS A 157 21.38 17.09 -7.03
N SER A 158 21.66 17.32 -8.32
CA SER A 158 22.64 18.31 -8.78
C SER A 158 22.02 19.21 -9.85
N ASN A 159 22.07 20.52 -9.65
CA ASN A 159 21.47 21.53 -10.56
C ASN A 159 20.00 21.25 -10.93
N GLY A 160 19.22 20.69 -10.00
CA GLY A 160 17.80 20.35 -10.23
C GLY A 160 17.57 18.97 -10.86
N ILE A 161 18.61 18.30 -11.36
CA ILE A 161 18.53 16.97 -11.95
C ILE A 161 18.73 15.92 -10.85
N ILE A 162 17.84 14.93 -10.80
CA ILE A 162 17.90 13.81 -9.87
C ILE A 162 18.72 12.69 -10.52
N GLU A 163 19.60 12.08 -9.73
CA GLU A 163 20.40 10.92 -10.12
C GLU A 163 19.52 9.75 -10.58
N THR A 164 19.92 9.12 -11.67
CA THR A 164 19.24 7.97 -12.28
C THR A 164 20.18 6.77 -12.31
N ILE A 165 19.61 5.58 -12.23
CA ILE A 165 20.37 4.33 -12.16
C ILE A 165 20.97 4.00 -13.53
N VAL A 166 22.23 3.56 -13.52
CA VAL A 166 22.87 2.88 -14.66
C VAL A 166 22.83 1.37 -14.41
N ILE A 167 22.19 0.62 -15.31
CA ILE A 167 22.07 -0.84 -15.21
C ILE A 167 22.77 -1.48 -16.41
N ASP A 168 23.73 -2.36 -16.16
CA ASP A 168 24.55 -3.03 -17.19
C ASP A 168 25.20 -2.06 -18.19
N GLY A 169 25.64 -0.89 -17.68
CA GLY A 169 26.25 0.17 -18.50
C GLY A 169 25.25 1.01 -19.32
N ILE A 170 23.94 0.82 -19.13
CA ILE A 170 22.87 1.55 -19.83
C ILE A 170 22.21 2.52 -18.85
N ASN A 171 22.17 3.80 -19.22
CA ASN A 171 21.41 4.81 -18.48
C ASN A 171 19.92 4.50 -18.53
N THR A 172 19.27 4.48 -17.37
CA THR A 172 17.82 4.35 -17.26
C THR A 172 17.18 5.69 -16.93
N GLU A 173 15.86 5.80 -17.09
CA GLU A 173 15.08 6.94 -16.59
C GLU A 173 14.64 6.76 -15.12
N ILE A 174 15.08 5.66 -14.48
CA ILE A 174 14.69 5.32 -13.12
C ILE A 174 15.51 6.17 -12.16
N GLN A 175 14.85 7.07 -11.45
CA GLN A 175 15.46 7.84 -10.37
C GLN A 175 15.88 6.91 -9.24
N GLY A 176 17.13 7.00 -8.80
CA GLY A 176 17.68 6.07 -7.84
C GLY A 176 19.20 5.95 -7.91
N ARG A 177 19.76 5.14 -7.04
CA ARG A 177 21.21 4.88 -6.96
C ARG A 177 21.49 3.52 -6.33
N PHE A 178 22.74 3.07 -6.43
CA PHE A 178 23.22 1.94 -5.64
C PHE A 178 23.36 2.33 -4.16
N LEU A 179 23.07 1.38 -3.27
CA LEU A 179 23.37 1.51 -1.85
C LEU A 179 24.88 1.48 -1.64
N ASN A 180 25.37 2.33 -0.75
CA ASN A 180 26.75 2.31 -0.30
C ASN A 180 26.99 1.12 0.64
N ASP A 181 28.24 0.71 0.81
CA ASP A 181 28.59 -0.46 1.65
C ASP A 181 28.14 -0.32 3.11
N ASN A 182 28.11 0.91 3.64
CA ASN A 182 27.61 1.20 4.98
C ASN A 182 26.07 1.27 5.08
N GLU A 183 25.35 1.18 3.96
CA GLU A 183 23.89 1.18 3.86
C GLU A 183 23.33 -0.24 3.58
N LEU A 184 24.17 -1.28 3.60
CA LEU A 184 23.78 -2.67 3.31
C LEU A 184 23.31 -3.46 4.55
N ASN A 185 23.20 -2.81 5.71
CA ASN A 185 22.72 -3.43 6.94
C ASN A 185 21.68 -2.53 7.60
N PHE A 186 20.42 -2.92 7.52
CA PHE A 186 19.32 -2.22 8.15
C PHE A 186 19.09 -2.77 9.56
N ILE A 187 19.11 -1.88 10.55
CA ILE A 187 18.98 -2.19 11.98
C ILE A 187 17.80 -1.44 12.60
N ASP A 188 17.18 -2.03 13.62
CA ASP A 188 16.01 -1.46 14.29
C ASP A 188 16.41 -0.42 15.36
N GLU A 189 17.09 0.64 14.91
CA GLU A 189 17.36 1.84 15.72
C GLU A 189 16.43 2.98 15.31
N LYS A 190 16.25 3.16 14.00
CA LYS A 190 15.38 4.16 13.36
C LYS A 190 14.84 3.58 12.06
N PRO A 191 13.64 4.00 11.62
CA PRO A 191 13.13 3.57 10.32
C PRO A 191 13.99 4.09 9.17
N TYR A 192 13.87 3.44 8.03
CA TYR A 192 14.48 3.87 6.77
C TYR A 192 13.40 4.50 5.88
N VAL A 193 13.68 5.64 5.26
CA VAL A 193 12.77 6.30 4.32
C VAL A 193 13.45 6.41 2.97
N VAL A 194 12.85 5.79 1.96
CA VAL A 194 13.43 5.58 0.63
C VAL A 194 12.72 6.46 -0.40
N TYR A 195 13.49 7.31 -1.09
CA TYR A 195 13.06 8.08 -2.25
C TYR A 195 13.77 7.55 -3.50
N GLY A 196 13.04 7.36 -4.60
CA GLY A 196 13.57 6.68 -5.79
C GLY A 196 13.94 5.22 -5.52
N TYR A 197 14.58 4.55 -6.46
CA TYR A 197 14.95 3.14 -6.32
C TYR A 197 16.34 2.98 -5.73
N MET A 198 16.46 2.19 -4.66
CA MET A 198 17.75 1.80 -4.10
C MET A 198 18.17 0.43 -4.66
N VAL A 199 19.37 0.36 -5.23
CA VAL A 199 19.90 -0.86 -5.82
C VAL A 199 20.86 -1.55 -4.87
N VAL A 200 20.57 -2.80 -4.53
CA VAL A 200 21.49 -3.69 -3.81
C VAL A 200 22.40 -4.33 -4.85
N GLY A 201 23.67 -3.90 -4.86
CA GLY A 201 24.67 -4.39 -5.79
C GLY A 201 25.77 -3.37 -6.00
N ASP A 202 26.52 -3.57 -7.06
CA ASP A 202 27.55 -2.65 -7.54
C ASP A 202 27.43 -2.54 -9.07
N GLU A 203 27.85 -1.41 -9.63
CA GLU A 203 27.83 -1.18 -11.08
C GLU A 203 28.68 -2.20 -11.86
N ASN A 204 29.70 -2.78 -11.22
CA ASN A 204 30.54 -3.82 -11.79
C ASN A 204 29.99 -5.24 -11.55
N ASN A 205 28.74 -5.37 -11.08
CA ASN A 205 28.08 -6.63 -10.74
C ASN A 205 28.83 -7.47 -9.68
N ALA A 206 29.60 -6.82 -8.80
CA ALA A 206 30.16 -7.46 -7.61
C ALA A 206 29.03 -7.87 -6.66
N SER A 207 29.18 -9.04 -6.04
CA SER A 207 28.15 -9.56 -5.14
C SER A 207 28.02 -8.69 -3.88
N LYS A 208 26.81 -8.22 -3.61
CA LYS A 208 26.45 -7.52 -2.37
C LYS A 208 25.24 -8.19 -1.72
N THR A 209 25.10 -8.01 -0.41
CA THR A 209 23.96 -8.52 0.35
C THR A 209 23.39 -7.40 1.19
N LEU A 210 22.10 -7.11 1.03
CA LEU A 210 21.35 -6.27 1.95
C LEU A 210 20.80 -7.16 3.07
N THR A 211 21.22 -6.92 4.30
CA THR A 211 20.68 -7.57 5.49
C THR A 211 19.68 -6.65 6.15
N VAL A 212 18.47 -7.15 6.44
CA VAL A 212 17.43 -6.40 7.14
C VAL A 212 17.07 -7.15 8.41
N ASN A 213 17.42 -6.57 9.56
CA ASN A 213 17.22 -7.21 10.85
C ASN A 213 15.78 -7.08 11.35
N SER A 214 15.41 -7.93 12.32
CA SER A 214 14.10 -7.93 12.97
C SER A 214 13.70 -6.54 13.48
N GLY A 215 12.39 -6.22 13.40
CA GLY A 215 11.82 -4.95 13.88
C GLY A 215 11.94 -3.77 12.90
N VAL A 216 12.85 -3.85 11.93
CA VAL A 216 13.09 -2.76 10.96
C VAL A 216 11.83 -2.37 10.21
N LYS A 217 11.59 -1.05 10.14
CA LYS A 217 10.55 -0.43 9.32
C LYS A 217 11.18 0.34 8.17
N VAL A 218 10.76 0.03 6.95
CA VAL A 218 11.17 0.72 5.73
C VAL A 218 9.95 1.35 5.07
N TYR A 219 10.03 2.66 4.86
CA TYR A 219 9.00 3.48 4.26
C TYR A 219 9.44 3.92 2.87
N PHE A 220 8.57 3.76 1.90
CA PHE A 220 8.84 4.02 0.49
C PHE A 220 8.00 5.20 0.01
N HIS A 221 8.66 6.21 -0.55
CA HIS A 221 7.98 7.31 -1.21
C HIS A 221 7.32 6.88 -2.52
N GLN A 222 6.46 7.72 -3.09
CA GLN A 222 5.94 7.48 -4.43
C GLN A 222 7.08 7.36 -5.45
N ASN A 223 6.96 6.42 -6.40
CA ASN A 223 7.97 6.10 -7.41
C ASN A 223 9.32 5.61 -6.84
N SER A 224 9.30 4.98 -5.67
CA SER A 224 10.46 4.35 -5.04
C SER A 224 10.33 2.82 -4.96
N GLY A 225 11.42 2.14 -4.61
CA GLY A 225 11.45 0.70 -4.40
C GLY A 225 12.86 0.16 -4.21
N LEU A 226 12.99 -1.16 -4.21
CA LEU A 226 14.29 -1.84 -4.14
C LEU A 226 14.54 -2.64 -5.41
N ILE A 227 15.80 -2.64 -5.87
CA ILE A 227 16.27 -3.50 -6.96
C ILE A 227 17.41 -4.34 -6.42
N ILE A 228 17.23 -5.66 -6.41
CA ILE A 228 18.30 -6.61 -6.11
C ILE A 228 18.99 -6.94 -7.43
N ASN A 229 20.19 -6.40 -7.62
CA ASN A 229 20.93 -6.52 -8.86
C ASN A 229 21.41 -7.98 -9.08
N ASN A 230 21.85 -8.28 -10.29
CA ASN A 230 22.49 -9.56 -10.61
C ASN A 230 23.66 -9.83 -9.64
N ASN A 231 23.83 -11.10 -9.26
CA ASN A 231 24.82 -11.59 -8.30
C ASN A 231 24.69 -11.04 -6.87
N SER A 232 23.67 -10.23 -6.58
CA SER A 232 23.39 -9.69 -5.26
C SER A 232 22.14 -10.32 -4.67
N LYS A 233 21.98 -10.20 -3.35
CA LYS A 233 20.86 -10.79 -2.61
C LYS A 233 20.35 -9.90 -1.48
N ILE A 234 19.16 -10.20 -1.01
CA ILE A 234 18.59 -9.67 0.23
C ILE A 234 18.34 -10.80 1.23
N GLU A 235 18.61 -10.53 2.51
CA GLU A 235 18.31 -11.40 3.65
C GLU A 235 17.48 -10.61 4.67
N VAL A 236 16.16 -10.85 4.69
CA VAL A 236 15.25 -10.28 5.68
C VAL A 236 15.08 -11.27 6.83
N ASN A 237 15.51 -10.86 8.02
CA ASN A 237 15.62 -11.67 9.23
C ASN A 237 14.64 -11.18 10.31
N GLY A 238 13.35 -11.09 9.96
CA GLY A 238 12.30 -10.82 10.94
C GLY A 238 12.10 -11.98 11.91
N SER A 239 11.31 -11.73 12.95
CA SER A 239 10.88 -12.74 13.93
C SER A 239 9.47 -12.43 14.43
N LEU A 240 8.88 -13.34 15.18
CA LEU A 240 7.69 -13.06 16.01
C LEU A 240 8.11 -12.77 17.43
N ASN A 241 7.41 -11.83 18.06
CA ASN A 241 7.43 -11.63 19.49
C ASN A 241 6.12 -12.14 20.07
N LEU A 242 6.14 -13.33 20.66
CA LEU A 242 4.96 -13.98 21.22
C LEU A 242 4.54 -13.37 22.57
N ASP A 243 5.41 -12.60 23.22
CA ASP A 243 5.16 -11.96 24.52
C ASP A 243 4.44 -10.60 24.39
N GLY A 244 4.16 -10.16 23.15
CA GLY A 244 3.23 -9.08 22.84
C GLY A 244 3.65 -7.66 23.23
N GLN A 245 4.92 -7.44 23.60
CA GLN A 245 5.40 -6.12 24.02
C GLN A 245 5.78 -5.22 22.84
N GLU A 246 6.38 -5.77 21.77
CA GLU A 246 6.82 -5.02 20.58
C GLU A 246 6.74 -5.89 19.31
N GLU A 247 6.32 -5.31 18.18
CA GLU A 247 6.31 -6.00 16.87
C GLU A 247 7.75 -6.21 16.38
N THR A 248 8.18 -7.47 16.18
CA THR A 248 9.52 -7.80 15.67
C THR A 248 9.53 -8.23 14.21
N GLU A 249 8.38 -8.24 13.54
CA GLU A 249 8.29 -8.42 12.09
C GLU A 249 8.93 -7.22 11.37
N VAL A 250 9.57 -7.46 10.23
CA VAL A 250 10.05 -6.38 9.37
C VAL A 250 8.87 -5.83 8.58
N THR A 251 8.76 -4.52 8.43
CA THR A 251 7.64 -3.89 7.69
C THR A 251 8.14 -3.01 6.55
N PHE A 252 7.68 -3.29 5.32
CA PHE A 252 7.91 -2.47 4.13
C PHE A 252 6.57 -1.88 3.67
N GLN A 253 6.42 -0.56 3.71
CA GLN A 253 5.18 0.12 3.33
C GLN A 253 5.42 1.53 2.75
N GLY A 254 4.36 2.20 2.31
CA GLY A 254 4.45 3.60 1.87
C GLY A 254 4.78 4.56 3.02
N ASP A 255 5.42 5.69 2.72
CA ASP A 255 5.74 6.75 3.70
C ASP A 255 4.54 7.66 4.05
N ARG A 256 3.38 7.37 3.47
CA ARG A 256 2.10 8.04 3.71
C ARG A 256 1.32 7.32 4.79
N LEU A 257 1.62 7.69 6.03
CA LEU A 257 1.14 6.97 7.22
C LEU A 257 -0.30 7.34 7.61
N GLU A 258 -0.93 8.25 6.85
CA GLU A 258 -2.16 8.85 7.32
C GLU A 258 -3.26 7.80 7.36
N PRO A 259 -4.22 7.86 8.30
CA PRO A 259 -5.26 6.82 8.42
C PRO A 259 -6.04 6.58 7.12
N ALA A 260 -6.29 7.64 6.34
CA ALA A 260 -6.96 7.55 5.04
C ALA A 260 -6.14 6.82 3.96
N PHE A 261 -4.83 6.68 4.18
CA PHE A 261 -3.86 6.05 3.27
C PHE A 261 -3.33 4.73 3.79
N LYS A 262 -3.65 4.35 5.03
CA LYS A 262 -3.21 3.11 5.69
C LYS A 262 -3.28 1.86 4.81
N ASP A 263 -4.32 1.74 3.98
CA ASP A 263 -4.59 0.56 3.14
C ASP A 263 -4.75 0.92 1.65
N ILE A 264 -4.34 2.12 1.24
CA ILE A 264 -4.43 2.56 -0.17
C ILE A 264 -3.34 1.85 -0.98
N PRO A 265 -3.68 1.05 -2.00
CA PRO A 265 -2.72 0.27 -2.77
C PRO A 265 -1.89 1.14 -3.73
N GLY A 266 -0.69 0.70 -4.09
CA GLY A 266 0.15 1.36 -5.10
C GLY A 266 0.84 2.65 -4.66
N GLN A 267 1.11 2.82 -3.36
CA GLN A 267 1.84 3.98 -2.84
C GLN A 267 3.32 3.98 -3.24
N TRP A 268 3.89 2.80 -3.48
CA TRP A 268 5.27 2.63 -3.91
C TRP A 268 5.40 1.50 -4.95
N GLY A 269 6.59 1.30 -5.48
CA GLY A 269 6.86 0.41 -6.61
C GLY A 269 6.83 -1.08 -6.24
N THR A 270 8.01 -1.64 -5.98
CA THR A 270 8.23 -3.09 -5.78
C THR A 270 9.59 -3.38 -5.15
N ILE A 271 9.74 -4.60 -4.63
CA ILE A 271 11.06 -5.24 -4.51
C ILE A 271 11.29 -6.05 -5.78
N LEU A 272 12.22 -5.62 -6.63
CA LEU A 272 12.54 -6.25 -7.91
C LEU A 272 13.80 -7.11 -7.78
N PHE A 273 13.73 -8.37 -8.17
CA PHE A 273 14.86 -9.28 -8.23
C PHE A 273 15.23 -9.50 -9.69
N ARG A 274 16.44 -9.10 -10.08
CA ARG A 274 16.91 -9.32 -11.46
C ARG A 274 17.21 -10.80 -11.70
N THR A 275 17.22 -11.20 -12.97
CA THR A 275 17.37 -12.57 -13.48
C THR A 275 18.41 -13.44 -12.76
N LYS A 276 19.56 -12.86 -12.38
CA LYS A 276 20.66 -13.58 -11.72
C LYS A 276 20.83 -13.23 -10.23
N SER A 277 19.77 -12.73 -9.60
CA SER A 277 19.70 -12.61 -8.15
C SER A 277 19.20 -13.95 -7.59
N PHE A 278 20.10 -14.68 -6.96
CA PHE A 278 19.86 -16.03 -6.44
C PHE A 278 20.09 -16.10 -4.93
N GLY A 279 19.41 -17.04 -4.28
CA GLY A 279 19.58 -17.31 -2.85
C GLY A 279 19.07 -16.20 -1.93
N ASN A 280 18.12 -15.39 -2.40
CA ASN A 280 17.43 -14.39 -1.58
C ASN A 280 16.60 -15.09 -0.49
N LYS A 281 16.52 -14.48 0.69
CA LYS A 281 15.79 -15.02 1.84
C LYS A 281 14.91 -13.95 2.46
N ILE A 282 13.64 -14.27 2.63
CA ILE A 282 12.70 -13.44 3.36
C ILE A 282 12.06 -14.28 4.46
N ASN A 283 12.12 -13.80 5.70
CA ASN A 283 11.41 -14.36 6.83
C ASN A 283 10.76 -13.24 7.65
N TYR A 284 9.48 -13.41 8.02
CA TYR A 284 8.72 -12.45 8.84
C TYR A 284 8.76 -11.01 8.30
N LEU A 285 8.41 -10.88 7.02
CA LEU A 285 8.23 -9.60 6.35
C LEU A 285 6.74 -9.30 6.15
N ASN A 286 6.34 -8.07 6.45
CA ASN A 286 5.04 -7.52 6.12
C ASN A 286 5.20 -6.47 5.03
N ILE A 287 4.65 -6.73 3.84
CA ILE A 287 4.65 -5.82 2.70
C ILE A 287 3.25 -5.22 2.56
N LYS A 288 3.15 -3.90 2.56
CA LYS A 288 1.86 -3.20 2.39
C LYS A 288 1.89 -2.20 1.25
N ASN A 289 0.76 -2.09 0.57
CA ASN A 289 0.42 -0.95 -0.29
C ASN A 289 1.38 -0.73 -1.48
N SER A 290 2.08 -1.77 -1.92
CA SER A 290 2.97 -1.71 -3.09
C SER A 290 2.19 -1.72 -4.40
N SER A 291 2.86 -1.45 -5.52
CA SER A 291 2.30 -1.74 -6.84
C SER A 291 2.43 -3.23 -7.12
N ILE A 292 3.65 -3.76 -6.99
CA ILE A 292 3.94 -5.19 -6.97
C ILE A 292 4.64 -5.49 -5.65
N GLY A 293 4.26 -6.53 -4.91
CA GLY A 293 4.94 -6.88 -3.66
C GLY A 293 6.37 -7.34 -3.94
N LEU A 294 6.49 -8.52 -4.56
CA LEU A 294 7.76 -9.11 -4.99
C LEU A 294 7.72 -9.36 -6.50
N ASN A 295 8.66 -8.79 -7.25
CA ASN A 295 8.79 -8.98 -8.69
C ASN A 295 10.09 -9.74 -9.00
N VAL A 296 9.97 -11.02 -9.30
CA VAL A 296 11.09 -11.95 -9.40
C VAL A 296 11.28 -12.38 -10.84
N PHE A 297 12.37 -11.90 -11.47
CA PHE A 297 12.81 -12.42 -12.76
C PHE A 297 13.77 -13.57 -12.52
N GLY A 298 13.50 -14.73 -13.13
CA GLY A 298 14.41 -15.86 -13.15
C GLY A 298 14.96 -16.16 -14.53
N ASP A 299 15.88 -17.12 -14.58
CA ASP A 299 16.54 -17.57 -15.80
C ASP A 299 15.97 -18.89 -16.35
N GLY A 300 14.92 -19.43 -15.73
CA GLY A 300 14.34 -20.74 -16.05
C GLY A 300 15.20 -21.93 -15.68
N GLY A 301 16.32 -21.72 -14.98
CA GLY A 301 17.17 -22.77 -14.45
C GLY A 301 16.56 -23.47 -13.24
N ASN A 302 17.40 -24.16 -12.46
CA ASN A 302 16.98 -24.82 -11.21
C ASN A 302 17.57 -24.16 -9.95
N VAL A 303 18.25 -23.03 -10.10
CA VAL A 303 18.84 -22.30 -8.98
C VAL A 303 17.76 -21.44 -8.33
N ASN A 304 17.53 -21.64 -7.04
CA ASN A 304 16.53 -20.88 -6.29
C ASN A 304 16.78 -19.36 -6.37
N ASN A 305 15.79 -18.61 -6.84
CA ASN A 305 15.85 -17.15 -6.82
C ASN A 305 15.57 -16.63 -5.40
N ILE A 306 14.50 -17.13 -4.78
CA ILE A 306 14.06 -16.63 -3.47
C ILE A 306 13.31 -17.70 -2.65
N SER A 307 13.66 -17.78 -1.37
CA SER A 307 12.88 -18.50 -0.36
C SER A 307 12.12 -17.49 0.51
N ILE A 308 10.81 -17.66 0.62
CA ILE A 308 9.89 -16.79 1.36
C ILE A 308 9.27 -17.60 2.50
N LYS A 309 9.42 -17.13 3.73
CA LYS A 309 8.86 -17.76 4.92
C LYS A 309 8.09 -16.76 5.77
N ASN A 310 6.98 -17.21 6.34
CA ASN A 310 6.20 -16.48 7.35
C ASN A 310 5.94 -15.01 6.97
N THR A 311 5.48 -14.77 5.74
CA THR A 311 5.44 -13.42 5.15
C THR A 311 4.02 -13.04 4.80
N LYS A 312 3.70 -11.75 4.92
CA LYS A 312 2.39 -11.18 4.64
C LYS A 312 2.53 -10.11 3.56
N ILE A 313 1.67 -10.14 2.55
CA ILE A 313 1.63 -9.14 1.48
C ILE A 313 0.19 -8.66 1.32
N TYR A 314 -0.05 -7.38 1.55
CA TYR A 314 -1.40 -6.81 1.57
C TYR A 314 -1.52 -5.58 0.66
N ASN A 315 -2.67 -5.48 0.00
CA ASN A 315 -3.11 -4.29 -0.74
C ASN A 315 -2.15 -3.92 -1.88
N SER A 316 -1.79 -4.87 -2.74
CA SER A 316 -0.98 -4.57 -3.94
C SER A 316 -1.86 -4.03 -5.07
N SER A 317 -1.50 -2.90 -5.69
CA SER A 317 -2.33 -2.35 -6.79
C SER A 317 -2.32 -3.19 -8.06
N PHE A 318 -1.33 -4.07 -8.22
CA PHE A 318 -1.20 -4.99 -9.34
C PHE A 318 -1.10 -6.45 -8.88
N VAL A 319 0.08 -6.92 -8.46
CA VAL A 319 0.29 -8.33 -8.08
C VAL A 319 1.04 -8.45 -6.75
N GLY A 320 0.65 -9.40 -5.91
CA GLY A 320 1.36 -9.67 -4.65
C GLY A 320 2.76 -10.24 -4.91
N VAL A 321 2.82 -11.42 -5.54
CA VAL A 321 4.08 -12.02 -6.01
C VAL A 321 3.99 -12.30 -7.51
N TRP A 322 4.87 -11.66 -8.28
CA TRP A 322 5.06 -11.90 -9.71
C TRP A 322 6.38 -12.64 -9.90
N GLY A 323 6.33 -13.88 -10.39
CA GLY A 323 7.53 -14.65 -10.76
C GLY A 323 7.52 -14.91 -12.25
N GLU A 324 8.49 -14.37 -12.99
CA GLU A 324 8.66 -14.63 -14.42
C GLU A 324 9.82 -15.60 -14.67
N ASN A 325 9.49 -16.80 -15.14
CA ASN A 325 10.46 -17.89 -15.36
C ASN A 325 11.35 -18.14 -14.13
N ALA A 326 10.75 -18.04 -12.94
CA ALA A 326 11.42 -17.92 -11.66
C ALA A 326 11.41 -19.20 -10.83
N ASN A 327 12.35 -19.32 -9.91
CA ASN A 327 12.43 -20.38 -8.92
C ASN A 327 12.11 -19.83 -7.53
N ILE A 328 10.91 -20.12 -7.02
CA ILE A 328 10.38 -19.55 -5.78
C ILE A 328 9.92 -20.69 -4.85
N GLU A 329 10.46 -20.68 -3.63
CA GLU A 329 10.05 -21.59 -2.55
C GLU A 329 9.34 -20.81 -1.44
N VAL A 330 8.19 -21.30 -0.99
CA VAL A 330 7.29 -20.59 -0.09
C VAL A 330 6.78 -21.49 1.04
N GLU A 331 6.86 -20.99 2.27
CA GLU A 331 6.25 -21.59 3.47
C GLU A 331 5.53 -20.50 4.27
N ASN A 332 4.27 -20.70 4.65
CA ASN A 332 3.51 -19.73 5.46
C ASN A 332 3.45 -18.32 4.83
N LEU A 333 2.97 -18.23 3.58
CA LEU A 333 2.75 -16.94 2.91
C LEU A 333 1.26 -16.60 2.91
N VAL A 334 0.96 -15.35 3.24
CA VAL A 334 -0.40 -14.79 3.13
C VAL A 334 -0.37 -13.62 2.17
N ILE A 335 -1.23 -13.67 1.14
CA ILE A 335 -1.42 -12.56 0.22
C ILE A 335 -2.91 -12.20 0.15
N SER A 336 -3.22 -10.94 0.41
CA SER A 336 -4.59 -10.41 0.35
C SER A 336 -4.69 -9.16 -0.50
N ASN A 337 -5.84 -9.01 -1.17
CA ASN A 337 -6.24 -7.80 -1.90
C ASN A 337 -5.20 -7.33 -2.92
N ALA A 338 -5.20 -7.97 -4.09
CA ALA A 338 -4.36 -7.57 -5.22
C ALA A 338 -5.22 -7.19 -6.43
N GLY A 339 -4.93 -6.05 -7.06
CA GLY A 339 -5.71 -5.51 -8.17
C GLY A 339 -5.83 -6.44 -9.39
N VAL A 340 -4.84 -7.32 -9.58
CA VAL A 340 -4.85 -8.36 -10.61
C VAL A 340 -4.85 -9.75 -9.96
N SER A 341 -3.76 -10.14 -9.30
CA SER A 341 -3.61 -11.50 -8.76
C SER A 341 -2.79 -11.49 -7.49
N CYS A 342 -3.11 -12.36 -6.53
CA CYS A 342 -2.26 -12.53 -5.36
C CYS A 342 -0.92 -13.15 -5.77
N PHE A 343 -0.95 -14.16 -6.64
CA PHE A 343 0.24 -14.84 -7.15
C PHE A 343 0.16 -15.03 -8.67
N ALA A 344 1.23 -14.70 -9.37
CA ALA A 344 1.38 -14.94 -10.80
C ALA A 344 2.75 -15.57 -11.09
N GLY A 345 2.77 -16.86 -11.38
CA GLY A 345 3.93 -17.58 -11.89
C GLY A 345 3.81 -17.69 -13.41
N VAL A 346 4.50 -16.83 -14.15
CA VAL A 346 4.32 -16.67 -15.60
C VAL A 346 5.57 -17.01 -16.37
N SER A 347 5.41 -17.42 -17.63
CA SER A 347 6.51 -17.83 -18.50
C SER A 347 7.39 -18.94 -17.92
N GLY A 348 6.78 -19.93 -17.28
CA GLY A 348 7.46 -21.13 -16.80
C GLY A 348 8.11 -20.93 -15.42
N GLY A 349 9.10 -21.75 -15.09
CA GLY A 349 9.81 -21.71 -13.81
C GLY A 349 9.53 -22.89 -12.88
N ASN A 350 9.89 -22.73 -11.60
CA ASN A 350 9.69 -23.69 -10.52
C ASN A 350 9.07 -23.02 -9.29
N TYR A 351 7.93 -23.51 -8.84
CA TYR A 351 7.20 -22.97 -7.69
C TYR A 351 6.87 -24.08 -6.70
N ILE A 352 7.31 -23.93 -5.45
CA ILE A 352 6.98 -24.85 -4.36
C ILE A 352 6.33 -24.05 -3.25
N ILE A 353 5.05 -24.31 -2.98
CA ILE A 353 4.24 -23.52 -2.05
C ILE A 353 3.60 -24.47 -1.03
N LYS A 354 3.84 -24.20 0.25
CA LYS A 354 3.35 -25.01 1.37
C LYS A 354 2.68 -24.11 2.40
N HIS A 355 1.50 -24.52 2.88
CA HIS A 355 0.82 -23.83 3.97
C HIS A 355 0.65 -22.32 3.71
N SER A 356 0.09 -21.96 2.56
CA SER A 356 -0.09 -20.56 2.16
C SER A 356 -1.55 -20.22 1.91
N THR A 357 -1.90 -18.95 2.06
CA THR A 357 -3.26 -18.44 1.85
C THR A 357 -3.22 -17.29 0.84
N PHE A 358 -3.84 -17.49 -0.32
CA PHE A 358 -4.07 -16.49 -1.36
C PHE A 358 -5.56 -16.14 -1.36
N ALA A 359 -5.93 -15.00 -0.79
CA ALA A 359 -7.31 -14.59 -0.57
C ALA A 359 -7.57 -13.23 -1.21
N ASN A 360 -8.11 -13.20 -2.43
CA ASN A 360 -8.27 -11.95 -3.17
C ASN A 360 -9.71 -11.43 -3.09
N TYR A 361 -9.96 -10.55 -2.12
CA TYR A 361 -11.24 -9.86 -1.92
C TYR A 361 -11.18 -8.40 -2.37
N TRP A 362 -10.37 -8.13 -3.40
CA TRP A 362 -10.19 -6.81 -3.96
C TRP A 362 -11.52 -6.10 -4.25
N ASN A 363 -11.64 -4.86 -3.76
CA ASN A 363 -12.84 -4.04 -3.85
C ASN A 363 -12.57 -2.61 -4.36
N SER A 364 -11.31 -2.23 -4.63
CA SER A 364 -10.94 -0.88 -5.11
C SER A 364 -11.24 -0.67 -6.61
N SER A 365 -11.48 -1.74 -7.36
CA SER A 365 -11.92 -1.72 -8.76
C SER A 365 -12.54 -3.06 -9.16
N LEU A 366 -13.04 -3.18 -10.39
CA LEU A 366 -13.45 -4.47 -10.95
C LEU A 366 -12.20 -5.34 -11.20
N ARG A 367 -12.19 -6.55 -10.63
CA ARG A 367 -11.14 -7.55 -10.86
C ARG A 367 -11.67 -8.64 -11.79
N ASN A 368 -11.06 -8.78 -12.95
CA ASN A 368 -11.41 -9.77 -13.98
C ASN A 368 -10.43 -10.95 -14.07
N THR A 369 -9.42 -10.99 -13.20
CA THR A 369 -8.39 -12.04 -13.16
C THR A 369 -8.50 -12.89 -11.90
N PRO A 370 -8.18 -14.18 -11.95
CA PRO A 370 -8.13 -15.06 -10.77
C PRO A 370 -7.04 -14.66 -9.76
N SER A 371 -7.16 -15.10 -8.50
CA SER A 371 -6.21 -14.86 -7.40
C SER A 371 -4.86 -15.58 -7.58
N PHE A 372 -4.85 -16.68 -8.33
CA PHE A 372 -3.66 -17.49 -8.57
C PHE A 372 -3.53 -17.83 -10.06
N ILE A 373 -2.41 -17.46 -10.67
CA ILE A 373 -2.16 -17.64 -12.10
C ILE A 373 -0.87 -18.44 -12.29
N LEU A 374 -0.93 -19.46 -13.15
CA LEU A 374 0.25 -20.12 -13.71
C LEU A 374 0.21 -20.06 -15.24
N SER A 375 1.28 -19.61 -15.86
CA SER A 375 1.47 -19.70 -17.31
C SER A 375 2.87 -20.17 -17.68
N ASN A 376 3.00 -20.82 -18.84
CA ASN A 376 4.30 -21.20 -19.40
C ASN A 376 4.68 -20.42 -20.66
N TYR A 377 3.99 -19.31 -20.95
CA TYR A 377 4.29 -18.49 -22.10
C TYR A 377 4.01 -17.00 -21.86
N ASN A 378 4.63 -16.18 -22.70
CA ASN A 378 4.36 -14.75 -22.84
C ASN A 378 4.03 -14.42 -24.29
N ILE A 379 3.18 -13.41 -24.49
CA ILE A 379 2.80 -12.91 -25.82
C ILE A 379 3.42 -11.53 -26.05
N PHE A 380 4.27 -11.42 -27.06
CA PHE A 380 4.83 -10.14 -27.51
C PHE A 380 4.06 -9.65 -28.74
N ARG A 381 3.64 -8.37 -28.73
CA ARG A 381 2.79 -7.76 -29.79
C ARG A 381 3.46 -6.63 -30.57
N ARG A 382 4.81 -6.50 -30.53
CA ARG A 382 5.50 -5.36 -31.15
C ARG A 382 5.53 -5.40 -32.69
N GLU A 383 5.44 -6.57 -33.32
CA GLU A 383 5.42 -6.75 -34.80
C GLU A 383 4.62 -8.01 -35.21
N GLY A 384 3.38 -8.12 -34.72
CA GLY A 384 2.59 -9.36 -34.78
C GLY A 384 2.60 -10.11 -33.45
N GLU A 385 1.80 -11.16 -33.34
CA GLU A 385 1.68 -11.95 -32.12
C GLU A 385 2.73 -13.07 -32.09
N VAL A 386 3.76 -12.90 -31.24
CA VAL A 386 4.80 -13.92 -31.03
C VAL A 386 4.60 -14.53 -29.64
N ILE A 387 4.38 -15.83 -29.61
CA ILE A 387 4.34 -16.63 -28.36
C ILE A 387 5.76 -17.09 -28.06
N VAL A 388 6.24 -16.78 -26.86
CA VAL A 388 7.49 -17.32 -26.32
C VAL A 388 7.12 -18.22 -25.15
N ALA A 389 7.34 -19.53 -25.29
CA ALA A 389 7.06 -20.52 -24.27
C ALA A 389 8.35 -20.98 -23.57
N SER A 390 8.25 -21.22 -22.27
CA SER A 390 9.33 -21.67 -21.39
C SER A 390 8.78 -22.72 -20.45
N ASN A 391 9.54 -23.75 -20.10
CA ASN A 391 9.01 -24.85 -19.28
C ASN A 391 8.56 -24.36 -17.90
N LEU A 392 7.30 -24.65 -17.55
CA LEU A 392 6.90 -24.74 -16.16
C LEU A 392 7.32 -26.12 -15.66
N ASN A 393 8.57 -26.20 -15.20
CA ASN A 393 9.22 -27.46 -14.84
C ASN A 393 8.50 -28.13 -13.65
N LYS A 394 8.02 -27.32 -12.70
CA LYS A 394 7.38 -27.79 -11.47
C LYS A 394 6.58 -26.68 -10.79
N ALA A 395 5.28 -26.88 -10.59
CA ALA A 395 4.47 -26.07 -9.68
C ALA A 395 3.75 -26.97 -8.67
N ILE A 396 4.21 -27.00 -7.42
CA ILE A 396 3.61 -27.82 -6.36
C ILE A 396 2.99 -26.92 -5.30
N VAL A 397 1.67 -26.97 -5.17
CA VAL A 397 0.91 -26.21 -4.17
C VAL A 397 0.28 -27.20 -3.19
N SER A 398 0.70 -27.13 -1.93
CA SER A 398 0.33 -28.10 -0.88
C SER A 398 -0.22 -27.40 0.35
N ASN A 399 -1.24 -27.98 0.98
CA ASN A 399 -1.80 -27.47 2.24
C ASN A 399 -2.18 -25.98 2.15
N SER A 400 -2.66 -25.50 1.00
CA SER A 400 -2.85 -24.06 0.75
C SER A 400 -4.29 -23.71 0.39
N ILE A 401 -4.64 -22.44 0.56
CA ILE A 401 -5.95 -21.88 0.23
C ILE A 401 -5.80 -20.93 -0.96
N ILE A 402 -6.59 -21.13 -2.02
CA ILE A 402 -6.72 -20.23 -3.16
C ILE A 402 -8.20 -19.82 -3.23
N PHE A 403 -8.49 -18.57 -2.86
CA PHE A 403 -9.85 -18.09 -2.68
C PHE A 403 -9.98 -16.59 -2.97
N GLY A 404 -11.21 -16.10 -3.02
CA GLY A 404 -11.53 -14.69 -3.26
C GLY A 404 -12.99 -14.48 -3.63
N ASN A 405 -13.30 -13.27 -4.11
CA ASN A 405 -14.65 -12.85 -4.48
C ASN A 405 -15.05 -13.15 -5.93
N ASN A 406 -14.18 -13.74 -6.76
CA ASN A 406 -14.52 -14.20 -8.09
C ASN A 406 -14.99 -15.66 -8.06
N ASN A 407 -15.78 -16.05 -9.07
CA ASN A 407 -16.22 -17.44 -9.21
C ASN A 407 -15.03 -18.39 -9.46
N ILE A 408 -14.03 -17.93 -10.22
CA ILE A 408 -12.83 -18.71 -10.56
C ILE A 408 -11.61 -17.96 -10.04
N GLU A 409 -10.87 -18.60 -9.13
CA GLU A 409 -9.67 -18.04 -8.48
C GLU A 409 -8.36 -18.73 -8.88
N LEU A 410 -8.43 -19.69 -9.80
CA LEU A 410 -7.29 -20.36 -10.41
C LEU A 410 -7.29 -20.19 -11.94
N SER A 411 -6.21 -19.62 -12.50
CA SER A 411 -5.91 -19.63 -13.94
C SER A 411 -4.73 -20.55 -14.24
N LEU A 412 -4.88 -21.39 -15.26
CA LEU A 412 -3.81 -22.23 -15.82
C LEU A 412 -3.75 -21.98 -17.33
N GLU A 413 -2.65 -21.39 -17.78
CA GLU A 413 -2.47 -20.91 -19.16
C GLU A 413 -1.30 -21.64 -19.81
N LYS A 414 -1.62 -22.62 -20.65
CA LYS A 414 -0.64 -23.51 -21.27
C LYS A 414 -0.44 -23.20 -22.75
N SER A 415 0.83 -23.16 -23.15
CA SER A 415 1.30 -23.36 -24.52
C SER A 415 1.88 -24.77 -24.63
N ASP A 416 1.51 -25.50 -25.70
CA ASP A 416 2.02 -26.84 -25.98
C ASP A 416 3.48 -26.85 -26.50
N GLN A 417 4.10 -25.67 -26.66
CA GLN A 417 5.50 -25.54 -27.08
C GLN A 417 6.50 -25.78 -25.94
N ALA A 418 6.04 -25.86 -24.70
CA ALA A 418 6.85 -26.10 -23.52
C ALA A 418 6.10 -26.94 -22.48
N ASP A 419 6.84 -27.53 -21.55
CA ASP A 419 6.26 -28.34 -20.48
C ASP A 419 5.38 -27.49 -19.53
N PHE A 420 4.34 -28.12 -18.99
CA PHE A 420 3.40 -27.50 -18.04
C PHE A 420 3.11 -28.46 -16.87
N ASN A 421 4.07 -28.62 -15.96
CA ASN A 421 4.01 -29.60 -14.88
C ASN A 421 3.56 -28.96 -13.57
N TYR A 422 2.42 -29.40 -13.05
CA TYR A 422 1.85 -28.87 -11.81
C TYR A 422 1.15 -29.96 -10.97
N LEU A 423 1.04 -29.71 -9.67
CA LEU A 423 0.36 -30.54 -8.68
C LEU A 423 -0.24 -29.64 -7.60
N PHE A 424 -1.55 -29.75 -7.40
CA PHE A 424 -2.25 -29.21 -6.25
C PHE A 424 -2.60 -30.38 -5.32
N GLN A 425 -2.28 -30.26 -4.03
CA GLN A 425 -2.63 -31.29 -3.05
C GLN A 425 -3.09 -30.74 -1.71
N ASN A 426 -4.09 -31.39 -1.10
CA ASN A 426 -4.64 -31.05 0.22
C ASN A 426 -4.90 -29.55 0.36
N SER A 427 -5.62 -28.97 -0.60
CA SER A 427 -5.79 -27.53 -0.74
C SER A 427 -7.24 -27.17 -0.95
N VAL A 428 -7.64 -25.96 -0.53
CA VAL A 428 -8.97 -25.40 -0.81
C VAL A 428 -8.86 -24.48 -2.01
N ILE A 429 -9.71 -24.68 -3.03
CA ILE A 429 -9.67 -23.89 -4.27
C ILE A 429 -11.09 -23.40 -4.61
N LYS A 430 -11.27 -22.09 -4.79
CA LYS A 430 -12.48 -21.50 -5.39
C LYS A 430 -12.41 -21.66 -6.92
N PHE A 431 -13.27 -22.51 -7.45
CA PHE A 431 -13.44 -22.75 -8.88
C PHE A 431 -14.90 -23.14 -9.16
N ASP A 432 -15.74 -22.13 -9.33
CA ASP A 432 -17.17 -22.24 -9.59
C ASP A 432 -17.46 -21.92 -11.05
N ASP A 433 -17.35 -22.94 -11.90
CA ASP A 433 -17.65 -22.86 -13.32
C ASP A 433 -19.14 -23.12 -13.60
N THR A 434 -20.03 -22.33 -12.99
CA THR A 434 -21.49 -22.43 -13.21
C THR A 434 -21.86 -22.32 -14.71
N GLY A 435 -21.04 -21.63 -15.52
CA GLY A 435 -21.24 -21.48 -16.97
C GLY A 435 -20.76 -22.68 -17.81
N GLY A 436 -20.04 -23.63 -17.22
CA GLY A 436 -19.50 -24.79 -17.92
C GLY A 436 -18.39 -24.49 -18.94
N ASN A 437 -17.74 -23.32 -18.84
CA ASN A 437 -16.72 -22.88 -19.81
C ASN A 437 -15.47 -23.77 -19.82
N PHE A 438 -15.21 -24.48 -18.71
CA PHE A 438 -14.04 -25.32 -18.51
C PHE A 438 -14.36 -26.82 -18.41
N THR A 439 -15.62 -27.22 -18.68
CA THR A 439 -16.08 -28.62 -18.51
C THR A 439 -15.23 -29.65 -19.27
N ASN A 440 -14.71 -29.29 -20.45
CA ASN A 440 -13.88 -30.16 -21.29
C ASN A 440 -12.39 -29.78 -21.27
N ASN A 441 -11.97 -28.90 -20.37
CA ASN A 441 -10.58 -28.47 -20.29
C ASN A 441 -9.82 -29.41 -19.33
N GLU A 442 -8.88 -30.19 -19.88
CA GLU A 442 -8.08 -31.14 -19.10
C GLU A 442 -7.25 -30.48 -18.00
N LEU A 443 -6.89 -29.19 -18.16
CA LEU A 443 -6.18 -28.44 -17.13
C LEU A 443 -7.02 -28.28 -15.86
N PHE A 444 -8.34 -28.35 -15.94
CA PHE A 444 -9.23 -28.19 -14.78
C PHE A 444 -10.00 -29.47 -14.45
N ASN A 445 -9.45 -30.63 -14.86
CA ASN A 445 -10.01 -31.91 -14.47
C ASN A 445 -9.62 -32.26 -13.03
N PHE A 446 -10.36 -31.70 -12.07
CA PHE A 446 -10.14 -31.91 -10.63
C PHE A 446 -10.37 -33.36 -10.15
N SER A 447 -10.86 -34.25 -11.01
CA SER A 447 -10.94 -35.69 -10.73
C SER A 447 -9.63 -36.44 -10.99
N ASN A 448 -8.67 -35.82 -11.68
CA ASN A 448 -7.35 -36.38 -11.92
C ASN A 448 -6.48 -36.34 -10.66
N ILE A 449 -6.50 -37.44 -9.89
CA ILE A 449 -5.81 -37.57 -8.61
C ILE A 449 -4.27 -37.45 -8.68
N ASN A 450 -3.67 -37.50 -9.88
CA ASN A 450 -2.23 -37.31 -10.06
C ASN A 450 -1.83 -35.83 -10.08
N ILE A 451 -2.78 -34.94 -10.37
CA ILE A 451 -2.59 -33.49 -10.51
C ILE A 451 -3.35 -32.74 -9.42
N TYR A 452 -4.53 -33.24 -9.03
CA TYR A 452 -5.41 -32.68 -8.02
C TYR A 452 -5.69 -33.72 -6.95
N LYS A 453 -4.89 -33.71 -5.89
CA LYS A 453 -4.98 -34.69 -4.82
C LYS A 453 -5.67 -34.11 -3.59
N ASP A 454 -6.76 -34.72 -3.13
CA ASP A 454 -7.46 -34.32 -1.91
C ASP A 454 -7.84 -32.81 -1.90
N ILE A 455 -8.34 -32.30 -3.03
CA ILE A 455 -8.77 -30.91 -3.19
C ILE A 455 -10.18 -30.70 -2.65
N ILE A 456 -10.36 -29.65 -1.87
CA ILE A 456 -11.67 -29.16 -1.45
C ILE A 456 -12.07 -28.03 -2.40
N LEU A 457 -12.89 -28.35 -3.39
CA LEU A 457 -13.42 -27.35 -4.32
C LEU A 457 -14.56 -26.58 -3.70
N ASN A 458 -14.49 -25.25 -3.79
CA ASN A 458 -15.54 -24.33 -3.34
C ASN A 458 -15.99 -24.54 -1.88
N GLY A 459 -15.10 -25.09 -1.03
CA GLY A 459 -15.37 -25.26 0.39
C GLY A 459 -15.49 -23.91 1.11
N ASN A 460 -16.26 -23.90 2.19
CA ASN A 460 -16.32 -22.73 3.07
C ASN A 460 -14.97 -22.56 3.76
N VAL A 461 -14.31 -21.41 3.57
CA VAL A 461 -13.04 -21.11 4.22
C VAL A 461 -13.24 -20.44 5.58
N ASP A 462 -14.35 -19.73 5.78
CA ASP A 462 -14.72 -19.06 7.04
C ASP A 462 -13.63 -18.13 7.59
N PHE A 463 -13.16 -17.16 6.80
CA PHE A 463 -12.20 -16.16 7.29
C PHE A 463 -12.85 -15.20 8.29
N LYS A 464 -12.12 -14.82 9.36
CA LYS A 464 -12.62 -13.89 10.40
C LYS A 464 -13.08 -12.54 9.85
N ASP A 465 -12.24 -11.86 9.07
CA ASP A 465 -12.61 -10.60 8.39
C ASP A 465 -11.70 -10.33 7.18
N VAL A 466 -12.24 -10.58 5.99
CA VAL A 466 -11.54 -10.37 4.72
C VAL A 466 -11.31 -8.90 4.40
N THR A 467 -12.13 -7.99 4.92
CA THR A 467 -12.03 -6.55 4.65
C THR A 467 -10.88 -5.91 5.42
N SER A 468 -10.54 -6.46 6.58
CA SER A 468 -9.43 -6.02 7.45
C SER A 468 -8.17 -6.88 7.31
N ASN A 469 -8.07 -7.73 6.28
CA ASN A 469 -6.98 -8.70 6.09
C ASN A 469 -6.80 -9.72 7.25
N LEU A 470 -7.84 -9.96 8.05
CA LEU A 470 -7.87 -11.00 9.09
C LEU A 470 -8.26 -12.35 8.48
N LEU A 471 -7.26 -13.01 7.90
CA LEU A 471 -7.41 -14.25 7.11
C LEU A 471 -7.17 -15.54 7.90
N GLU A 472 -7.26 -15.46 9.22
CA GLU A 472 -7.39 -16.63 10.08
C GLU A 472 -8.73 -17.31 9.77
N ILE A 473 -8.73 -18.64 9.68
CA ILE A 473 -9.95 -19.42 9.52
C ILE A 473 -10.68 -19.54 10.86
N ASP A 474 -12.00 -19.68 10.80
CA ASP A 474 -12.90 -19.81 11.95
C ASP A 474 -13.60 -21.19 11.94
N THR A 475 -14.39 -21.45 12.97
CA THR A 475 -15.01 -22.72 13.37
C THR A 475 -15.74 -23.48 12.25
N ASN A 476 -16.29 -22.81 11.23
CA ASN A 476 -17.05 -23.47 10.16
C ASN A 476 -16.20 -23.74 8.91
N SER A 477 -14.89 -23.56 8.99
CA SER A 477 -13.98 -23.77 7.87
C SER A 477 -13.85 -25.24 7.51
N ASN A 478 -13.97 -25.55 6.21
CA ASN A 478 -13.68 -26.87 5.67
C ASN A 478 -12.18 -27.18 5.59
N ALA A 479 -11.31 -26.19 5.85
CA ALA A 479 -9.86 -26.35 5.87
C ALA A 479 -9.35 -27.06 7.14
N ILE A 480 -10.16 -27.10 8.20
CA ILE A 480 -9.76 -27.61 9.52
C ILE A 480 -9.43 -29.10 9.44
N SER A 481 -8.23 -29.48 9.91
CA SER A 481 -7.77 -30.86 10.04
C SER A 481 -7.72 -31.64 8.71
N LYS A 482 -7.46 -30.93 7.59
CA LYS A 482 -7.41 -31.50 6.22
C LYS A 482 -6.04 -31.45 5.55
N ALA A 483 -5.04 -30.90 6.22
CA ALA A 483 -3.68 -30.81 5.69
C ALA A 483 -3.02 -32.18 5.57
N ARG A 484 -2.11 -32.29 4.61
CA ARG A 484 -1.23 -33.44 4.45
C ARG A 484 -0.16 -33.48 5.52
N ILE A 485 -0.17 -34.54 6.33
CA ILE A 485 0.77 -34.77 7.44
C ILE A 485 2.23 -34.63 7.00
N SER A 486 2.64 -35.25 5.88
CA SER A 486 4.05 -35.19 5.44
C SER A 486 4.52 -33.76 5.15
N ILE A 487 3.63 -32.89 4.66
CA ILE A 487 3.95 -31.49 4.37
C ILE A 487 3.91 -30.66 5.66
N THR A 488 2.99 -30.97 6.58
CA THR A 488 2.97 -30.37 7.92
C THR A 488 4.24 -30.68 8.71
N GLN A 489 4.84 -31.87 8.55
CA GLN A 489 6.13 -32.19 9.17
C GLN A 489 7.29 -31.33 8.64
N GLU A 490 7.19 -30.85 7.41
CA GLU A 490 8.17 -29.92 6.82
C GLU A 490 7.93 -28.47 7.28
N VAL A 491 6.69 -28.10 7.59
CA VAL A 491 6.28 -26.77 8.06
C VAL A 491 5.42 -26.91 9.33
N PRO A 492 6.01 -27.27 10.49
CA PRO A 492 5.27 -27.65 11.69
C PRO A 492 4.66 -26.47 12.44
N ILE A 493 5.17 -25.25 12.21
CA ILE A 493 4.73 -24.03 12.87
C ILE A 493 3.96 -23.18 11.86
N ASP A 494 2.86 -22.57 12.28
CA ASP A 494 2.06 -21.66 11.46
C ASP A 494 2.65 -20.23 11.39
N ILE A 495 2.02 -19.35 10.62
CA ILE A 495 2.52 -17.97 10.46
C ILE A 495 2.48 -17.12 11.74
N LYS A 496 1.70 -17.53 12.77
CA LYS A 496 1.58 -16.85 14.06
C LYS A 496 2.45 -17.50 15.14
N GLY A 497 3.26 -18.50 14.79
CA GLY A 497 4.15 -19.18 15.73
C GLY A 497 3.48 -20.34 16.48
N LEU A 498 2.29 -20.77 16.07
CA LEU A 498 1.57 -21.88 16.68
C LEU A 498 2.02 -23.21 16.10
N GLU A 499 2.27 -24.20 16.96
CA GLU A 499 2.48 -25.58 16.52
C GLU A 499 1.20 -26.12 15.86
N ARG A 500 1.36 -26.70 14.67
CA ARG A 500 0.25 -27.24 13.90
C ARG A 500 -0.22 -28.57 14.50
N ALA A 501 -1.53 -28.77 14.49
CA ALA A 501 -2.14 -30.03 14.92
C ALA A 501 -1.81 -31.18 13.95
N PHE A 502 -2.14 -32.41 14.34
CA PHE A 502 -2.02 -33.58 13.46
C PHE A 502 -3.34 -34.36 13.39
N PRO A 503 -4.07 -34.30 12.26
CA PRO A 503 -3.80 -33.53 11.04
C PRO A 503 -3.96 -32.00 11.25
N ALA A 504 -3.13 -31.21 10.56
CA ALA A 504 -3.17 -29.75 10.62
C ALA A 504 -4.29 -29.17 9.73
N ASP A 505 -4.46 -27.85 9.81
CA ASP A 505 -5.36 -27.13 8.92
C ASP A 505 -4.68 -26.75 7.60
N ILE A 506 -5.47 -26.67 6.54
CA ILE A 506 -5.03 -26.14 5.25
C ILE A 506 -4.91 -24.61 5.37
N GLY A 507 -3.85 -24.04 4.81
CA GLY A 507 -3.57 -22.60 4.81
C GLY A 507 -2.41 -22.21 5.73
N ALA A 508 -2.15 -20.90 5.80
CA ALA A 508 -1.05 -20.32 6.56
C ALA A 508 -1.26 -20.31 8.08
N TYR A 509 -2.52 -20.37 8.53
CA TYR A 509 -2.89 -20.31 9.94
C TYR A 509 -3.31 -21.69 10.46
N GLN A 510 -3.06 -21.93 11.75
CA GLN A 510 -3.66 -23.01 12.52
C GLN A 510 -4.84 -22.45 13.32
N PHE A 511 -6.00 -23.08 13.22
CA PHE A 511 -7.18 -22.76 14.00
C PHE A 511 -6.99 -23.18 15.46
N GLU A 512 -7.36 -22.28 16.37
CA GLU A 512 -7.48 -22.52 17.82
C GLU A 512 -8.92 -22.20 18.23
N ASN A 513 -9.52 -23.08 19.05
CA ASN A 513 -10.88 -22.93 19.59
C ASN A 513 -10.99 -21.87 20.68
#